data_AF-A0A4R3MGW2-F1
#
_entry.id   AF-A0A4R3MGW2-F1
#
_cell.length_a   1.000
_cell.length_b   1.000
_cell.length_c   1.000
_cell.angle_alpha   90.00
_cell.angle_beta   90.00
_cell.angle_gamma   90.00
#
_symmetry.space_group_name_H-M   'P 1'
#
loop_
_entity.id
_entity.type
_entity.pdbx_description
1 polymer ?
#
loop_
_entity_poly.entity_id
_entity_poly.type
_entity_poly.pdbx_seq_one_letter_code
_entity_poly.pdbx_strand_id
1 'polypeptide(L)'
;MLDSTSEEVYGAIRRDIIHGVLAPRARLRLEALRESYGAGLSTLREVLNRLVGERLVVVEGQRGFAVAPVTQAEFSDLASLRELLEVHALRESFRKGDLEWEGQVVGAYHKLGRIEARMLDGDRSQSELWKRYDKEFHHRLIAACASAELLAAHASVFDRYLRYQIIAVIFRGTEAAEEHRMLRDCALARDADRAIQVLAGHIAACVEHTAALGLLASDGDSVAQFDPPRETVAASVWRKVRGDILSGALVPGRKLRLEGLRDQYGASVSTLREVLNRLATEGLVLAEGQRGFEVVQVSPENLRELAELRLLVEGQALADSFRRGDVDWEARVVAAYHKLAAMEKRMDQGDRSQAGLWKRHDWEFHQALISACGSDVLMHLHGGIFDKYLRYQMIALSFRGSIAAAEHRALLEASLARDADAAKAILETHLIGGVEHALASGSI
;
A
#
# COMPACT_ATOMS: atom_id res chain seq x y z
N MET A 1 -23.67 15.62 -12.72
CA MET A 1 -22.94 15.29 -13.96
C MET A 1 -21.42 15.49 -13.85
N LEU A 2 -20.87 16.00 -12.73
CA LEU A 2 -19.45 16.36 -12.64
C LEU A 2 -18.51 15.27 -12.08
N ASP A 3 -19.02 14.22 -11.40
CA ASP A 3 -18.16 13.14 -10.86
C ASP A 3 -17.77 12.07 -11.88
N SER A 4 -18.65 11.73 -12.82
CA SER A 4 -18.31 10.71 -13.82
C SER A 4 -17.10 11.17 -14.63
N THR A 5 -17.04 12.45 -14.98
CA THR A 5 -15.91 13.03 -15.72
C THR A 5 -14.61 13.05 -14.90
N SER A 6 -14.65 13.28 -13.57
CA SER A 6 -13.42 13.25 -12.74
C SER A 6 -12.86 11.83 -12.63
N GLU A 7 -13.71 10.84 -12.35
CA GLU A 7 -13.29 9.43 -12.28
C GLU A 7 -12.88 8.87 -13.65
N GLU A 8 -13.57 9.25 -14.72
CA GLU A 8 -13.19 8.88 -16.10
C GLU A 8 -11.81 9.45 -16.46
N VAL A 9 -11.55 10.72 -16.15
CA VAL A 9 -10.25 11.36 -16.40
C VAL A 9 -9.15 10.77 -15.53
N TYR A 10 -9.44 10.50 -14.25
CA TYR A 10 -8.54 9.78 -13.35
C TYR A 10 -8.17 8.41 -13.93
N GLY A 11 -9.17 7.60 -14.28
CA GLY A 11 -8.96 6.28 -14.87
C GLY A 11 -8.19 6.34 -16.19
N ALA A 12 -8.46 7.35 -17.01
CA ALA A 12 -7.75 7.55 -18.28
C ALA A 12 -6.28 7.90 -18.09
N ILE A 13 -5.96 8.93 -17.29
CA ILE A 13 -4.57 9.34 -17.03
C ILE A 13 -3.81 8.21 -16.33
N ARG A 14 -4.43 7.55 -15.35
CA ARG A 14 -3.85 6.41 -14.65
C ARG A 14 -3.48 5.28 -15.60
N ARG A 15 -4.42 4.89 -16.47
CA ARG A 15 -4.18 3.88 -17.51
C ARG A 15 -3.05 4.31 -18.42
N ASP A 16 -3.05 5.55 -18.91
CA ASP A 16 -2.04 6.02 -19.85
C ASP A 16 -0.63 6.08 -19.23
N ILE A 17 -0.51 6.31 -17.91
CA ILE A 17 0.75 6.17 -17.15
C ILE A 17 1.18 4.70 -17.03
N ILE A 18 0.26 3.81 -16.62
CA ILE A 18 0.55 2.37 -16.45
C ILE A 18 0.94 1.75 -17.79
N HIS A 19 0.26 2.12 -18.87
CA HIS A 19 0.50 1.61 -20.20
C HIS A 19 1.62 2.32 -20.98
N GLY A 20 2.32 3.26 -20.34
CA GLY A 20 3.49 3.92 -20.91
C GLY A 20 3.18 4.94 -22.03
N VAL A 21 1.90 5.23 -22.30
CA VAL A 21 1.48 6.32 -23.19
C VAL A 21 2.00 7.67 -22.66
N LEU A 22 1.92 7.86 -21.34
CA LEU A 22 2.63 8.91 -20.62
C LEU A 22 3.95 8.35 -20.07
N ALA A 23 5.05 8.64 -20.78
CA ALA A 23 6.36 8.08 -20.49
C ALA A 23 6.90 8.45 -19.08
N PRO A 24 7.73 7.60 -18.45
CA PRO A 24 8.41 7.95 -17.19
C PRO A 24 9.16 9.28 -17.28
N ARG A 25 9.16 10.06 -16.19
CA ARG A 25 9.74 11.42 -16.12
C ARG A 25 9.09 12.46 -17.06
N ALA A 26 8.07 12.10 -17.84
CA ALA A 26 7.37 13.06 -18.69
C ALA A 26 6.68 14.12 -17.83
N ARG A 27 6.88 15.40 -18.17
CA ARG A 27 6.24 16.50 -17.46
C ARG A 27 4.77 16.61 -17.82
N LEU A 28 3.92 16.59 -16.81
CA LEU A 28 2.46 16.63 -16.91
C LEU A 28 1.98 18.09 -16.83
N ARG A 29 2.01 18.78 -17.98
CA ARG A 29 1.53 20.17 -18.10
C ARG A 29 0.01 20.19 -18.13
N LEU A 30 -0.62 20.94 -17.23
CA LEU A 30 -2.08 20.96 -17.06
C LEU A 30 -2.80 21.42 -18.34
N GLU A 31 -2.24 22.38 -19.07
CA GLU A 31 -2.80 22.91 -20.30
C GLU A 31 -2.84 21.85 -21.41
N ALA A 32 -1.78 21.05 -21.54
CA ALA A 32 -1.72 19.95 -22.50
C ALA A 32 -2.69 18.81 -22.11
N LEU A 33 -2.75 18.46 -20.83
CA LEU A 33 -3.70 17.46 -20.34
C LEU A 33 -5.16 17.90 -20.53
N ARG A 34 -5.45 19.20 -20.42
CA ARG A 34 -6.79 19.73 -20.71
C ARG A 34 -7.20 19.48 -22.16
N GLU A 35 -6.27 19.62 -23.10
CA GLU A 35 -6.52 19.34 -24.52
C GLU A 35 -6.69 17.84 -24.78
N SER A 36 -5.85 17.00 -24.17
CA SER A 36 -5.89 15.55 -24.38
C SER A 36 -7.06 14.84 -23.71
N TYR A 37 -7.46 15.28 -22.50
CA TYR A 37 -8.45 14.59 -21.67
C TYR A 37 -9.77 15.37 -21.50
N GLY A 38 -9.89 16.57 -22.08
CA GLY A 38 -11.12 17.36 -22.09
C GLY A 38 -11.58 17.85 -20.70
N ALA A 39 -10.69 17.88 -19.71
CA ALA A 39 -11.01 18.17 -18.32
C ALA A 39 -10.55 19.55 -17.86
N GLY A 40 -11.31 20.20 -16.97
CA GLY A 40 -10.92 21.49 -16.39
C GLY A 40 -9.64 21.41 -15.54
N LEU A 41 -8.91 22.52 -15.41
CA LEU A 41 -7.63 22.57 -14.68
C LEU A 41 -7.75 22.17 -13.20
N SER A 42 -8.89 22.44 -12.57
CA SER A 42 -9.17 22.02 -11.19
C SER A 42 -9.28 20.49 -11.08
N THR A 43 -10.03 19.86 -11.99
CA THR A 43 -10.18 18.41 -12.06
C THR A 43 -8.84 17.73 -12.34
N LEU A 44 -8.04 18.27 -13.27
CA LEU A 44 -6.72 17.73 -13.57
C LEU A 44 -5.77 17.81 -12.37
N ARG A 45 -5.77 18.92 -11.62
CA ARG A 45 -4.97 19.03 -10.38
C ARG A 45 -5.41 18.01 -9.33
N GLU A 46 -6.72 17.83 -9.15
CA GLU A 46 -7.27 16.83 -8.23
C GLU A 46 -6.81 15.41 -8.62
N VAL A 47 -6.97 15.05 -9.89
CA VAL A 47 -6.56 13.75 -10.45
C VAL A 47 -5.06 13.51 -10.27
N LEU A 48 -4.21 14.48 -10.60
CA LEU A 48 -2.77 14.35 -10.48
C LEU A 48 -2.33 14.22 -9.02
N ASN A 49 -2.97 14.91 -8.09
CA ASN A 49 -2.68 14.76 -6.65
C ASN A 49 -3.10 13.40 -6.10
N ARG A 50 -4.21 12.81 -6.59
CA ARG A 50 -4.56 11.41 -6.28
C ARG A 50 -3.47 10.45 -6.77
N LEU A 51 -3.00 10.65 -8.00
CA LEU A 51 -1.93 9.84 -8.59
C LEU A 51 -0.56 10.03 -7.92
N VAL A 52 -0.33 11.17 -7.24
CA VAL A 52 0.82 11.37 -6.33
C VAL A 52 0.70 10.48 -5.10
N GLY A 53 -0.50 10.35 -4.53
CA GLY A 53 -0.77 9.40 -3.44
C GLY A 53 -0.47 7.94 -3.84
N GLU A 54 -0.72 7.59 -5.10
CA GLU A 54 -0.39 6.27 -5.67
C GLU A 54 1.06 6.13 -6.16
N ARG A 55 1.88 7.18 -6.05
CA ARG A 55 3.26 7.25 -6.58
C ARG A 55 3.38 6.97 -8.09
N LEU A 56 2.31 7.16 -8.85
CA LEU A 56 2.34 7.14 -10.32
C LEU A 56 2.79 8.50 -10.88
N VAL A 57 2.62 9.55 -10.09
CA VAL A 57 3.01 10.93 -10.37
C VAL A 57 3.88 11.46 -9.23
N VAL A 58 4.83 12.32 -9.55
CA VAL A 58 5.66 13.07 -8.59
C VAL A 58 5.42 14.57 -8.75
N VAL A 59 5.59 15.31 -7.65
CA VAL A 59 5.54 16.77 -7.65
C VAL A 59 6.96 17.32 -7.84
N GLU A 60 7.16 18.15 -8.86
CA GLU A 60 8.45 18.81 -9.12
C GLU A 60 8.44 20.24 -8.57
N GLY A 61 8.58 20.41 -7.25
CA GLY A 61 8.63 21.73 -6.59
C GLY A 61 7.46 22.66 -7.00
N GLN A 62 7.74 23.89 -7.42
CA GLN A 62 6.72 24.82 -7.95
C GLN A 62 6.40 24.59 -9.45
N ARG A 63 7.05 23.62 -10.11
CA ARG A 63 7.03 23.45 -11.57
C ARG A 63 5.92 22.54 -12.09
N GLY A 64 5.14 21.92 -11.20
CA GLY A 64 3.97 21.10 -11.54
C GLY A 64 4.18 19.62 -11.25
N PHE A 65 3.66 18.77 -12.12
CA PHE A 65 3.64 17.30 -11.95
C PHE A 65 4.50 16.64 -13.04
N ALA A 66 5.06 15.47 -12.73
CA ALA A 66 5.71 14.60 -13.71
C ALA A 66 5.33 13.14 -13.44
N VAL A 67 5.35 12.30 -14.47
CA VAL A 67 5.19 10.85 -14.29
C VAL A 67 6.38 10.35 -13.47
N ALA A 68 6.13 9.52 -12.46
CA ALA A 68 7.19 8.98 -11.60
C ALA A 68 8.30 8.30 -12.43
N PRO A 69 9.57 8.29 -12.01
CA PRO A 69 10.60 7.52 -12.70
C PRO A 69 10.32 6.01 -12.62
N VAL A 70 11.15 5.23 -13.32
CA VAL A 70 11.22 3.77 -13.20
C VAL A 70 12.66 3.36 -12.94
N THR A 71 12.92 2.56 -11.91
CA THR A 71 14.27 2.09 -11.54
C THR A 71 14.29 0.59 -11.32
N GLN A 72 15.45 -0.04 -11.51
CA GLN A 72 15.59 -1.47 -11.25
C GLN A 72 15.34 -1.80 -9.76
N ALA A 73 15.82 -0.96 -8.84
CA ALA A 73 15.61 -1.17 -7.41
C ALA A 73 14.13 -1.10 -7.01
N GLU A 74 13.36 -0.10 -7.47
CA GLU A 74 11.93 -0.03 -7.16
C GLU A 74 11.17 -1.22 -7.78
N PHE A 75 11.56 -1.68 -8.96
CA PHE A 75 10.96 -2.86 -9.58
C PHE A 75 11.18 -4.14 -8.75
N SER A 76 12.42 -4.35 -8.28
CA SER A 76 12.76 -5.47 -7.40
C SER A 76 11.99 -5.39 -6.08
N ASP A 77 11.89 -4.22 -5.47
CA ASP A 77 11.08 -4.00 -4.25
C ASP A 77 9.60 -4.31 -4.45
N LEU A 78 9.02 -3.84 -5.56
CA LEU A 78 7.62 -4.12 -5.92
C LEU A 78 7.40 -5.62 -6.15
N ALA A 79 8.35 -6.31 -6.78
CA ALA A 79 8.29 -7.74 -6.99
C ALA A 79 8.35 -8.52 -5.67
N SER A 80 9.25 -8.16 -4.75
CA SER A 80 9.33 -8.78 -3.42
C SER A 80 8.07 -8.56 -2.59
N LEU A 81 7.48 -7.36 -2.64
CA LEU A 81 6.19 -7.11 -1.98
C LEU A 81 5.03 -7.85 -2.64
N ARG A 82 5.01 -7.92 -3.97
CA ARG A 82 4.02 -8.71 -4.70
C ARG A 82 4.09 -10.16 -4.27
N GLU A 83 5.29 -10.74 -4.22
CA GLU A 83 5.51 -12.11 -3.76
C GLU A 83 5.01 -12.29 -2.32
N LEU A 84 5.41 -11.43 -1.38
CA LEU A 84 4.99 -11.49 0.02
C LEU A 84 3.45 -11.49 0.17
N LEU A 85 2.78 -10.55 -0.49
CA LEU A 85 1.33 -10.39 -0.40
C LEU A 85 0.59 -11.52 -1.13
N GLU A 86 0.99 -11.86 -2.35
CA GLU A 86 0.33 -12.90 -3.14
C GLU A 86 0.51 -14.28 -2.51
N VAL A 87 1.71 -14.64 -2.03
CA VAL A 87 1.96 -15.94 -1.40
C VAL A 87 1.07 -16.14 -0.16
N HIS A 88 0.95 -15.10 0.68
CA HIS A 88 0.06 -15.16 1.83
C HIS A 88 -1.42 -15.28 1.40
N ALA A 89 -1.86 -14.43 0.47
CA ALA A 89 -3.24 -14.42 0.01
C ALA A 89 -3.63 -15.70 -0.75
N LEU A 90 -2.68 -16.30 -1.48
CA LEU A 90 -2.84 -17.55 -2.23
C LEU A 90 -3.07 -18.72 -1.27
N ARG A 91 -2.26 -18.82 -0.20
CA ARG A 91 -2.44 -19.86 0.84
C ARG A 91 -3.84 -19.77 1.45
N GLU A 92 -4.27 -18.57 1.81
CA GLU A 92 -5.60 -18.37 2.39
C GLU A 92 -6.73 -18.63 1.39
N SER A 93 -6.56 -18.25 0.12
CA SER A 93 -7.53 -18.53 -0.94
C SER A 93 -7.69 -20.01 -1.22
N PHE A 94 -6.60 -20.76 -1.24
CA PHE A 94 -6.64 -22.20 -1.46
C PHE A 94 -7.35 -22.90 -0.29
N ARG A 95 -7.17 -22.40 0.93
CA ARG A 95 -7.82 -22.90 2.14
C ARG A 95 -9.32 -22.56 2.22
N LYS A 96 -9.71 -21.35 1.83
CA LYS A 96 -11.07 -20.80 2.00
C LYS A 96 -11.95 -20.89 0.76
N GLY A 97 -11.36 -20.98 -0.44
CA GLY A 97 -12.06 -20.86 -1.70
C GLY A 97 -13.08 -21.97 -1.90
N ASP A 98 -14.20 -21.65 -2.53
CA ASP A 98 -15.26 -22.59 -2.89
C ASP A 98 -15.24 -22.91 -4.40
N LEU A 99 -16.27 -23.62 -4.89
CA LEU A 99 -16.40 -23.95 -6.31
C LEU A 99 -16.61 -22.70 -7.20
N GLU A 100 -17.18 -21.64 -6.65
CA GLU A 100 -17.38 -20.38 -7.39
C GLU A 100 -16.02 -19.69 -7.60
N TRP A 101 -15.17 -19.65 -6.56
CA TRP A 101 -13.78 -19.20 -6.69
C TRP A 101 -13.00 -20.02 -7.74
N GLU A 102 -13.09 -21.36 -7.72
CA GLU A 102 -12.46 -22.22 -8.72
C GLU A 102 -12.95 -21.89 -10.14
N GLY A 103 -14.26 -21.71 -10.31
CA GLY A 103 -14.85 -21.29 -11.58
C GLY A 103 -14.31 -19.95 -12.08
N GLN A 104 -14.13 -18.98 -11.19
CA GLN A 104 -13.54 -17.68 -11.52
C GLN A 104 -12.06 -17.79 -11.91
N VAL A 105 -11.27 -18.63 -11.24
CA VAL A 105 -9.87 -18.90 -11.59
C VAL A 105 -9.80 -19.53 -12.99
N VAL A 106 -10.63 -20.55 -13.26
CA VAL A 106 -10.69 -21.20 -14.58
C VAL A 106 -11.12 -20.22 -15.67
N GLY A 107 -12.13 -19.39 -15.41
CA GLY A 107 -12.60 -18.38 -16.36
C GLY A 107 -11.55 -17.31 -16.66
N ALA A 108 -10.80 -16.86 -15.65
CA ALA A 108 -9.70 -15.92 -15.84
C ALA A 108 -8.54 -16.54 -16.62
N TYR A 109 -8.12 -17.77 -16.25
CA TYR A 109 -7.11 -18.53 -16.99
C TYR A 109 -7.51 -18.77 -18.45
N HIS A 110 -8.78 -19.11 -18.72
CA HIS A 110 -9.24 -19.33 -20.09
C HIS A 110 -9.02 -18.10 -20.98
N LYS A 111 -9.36 -16.90 -20.47
CA LYS A 111 -9.13 -15.63 -21.19
C LYS A 111 -7.64 -15.37 -21.41
N LEU A 112 -6.82 -15.62 -20.39
CA LEU A 112 -5.37 -15.46 -20.45
C LEU A 112 -4.72 -16.45 -21.44
N GLY A 113 -5.01 -17.74 -21.34
CA GLY A 113 -4.45 -18.75 -22.25
C GLY A 113 -4.83 -18.51 -23.72
N ARG A 114 -6.02 -17.96 -23.99
CA ARG A 114 -6.45 -17.61 -25.36
C ARG A 114 -5.62 -16.49 -25.97
N ILE A 115 -5.23 -15.49 -25.16
CA ILE A 115 -4.43 -14.37 -25.66
C ILE A 115 -2.94 -14.74 -25.70
N GLU A 116 -2.45 -15.55 -24.76
CA GLU A 116 -1.08 -16.08 -24.76
C GLU A 116 -0.80 -16.96 -25.96
N ALA A 117 -1.75 -17.82 -26.37
CA ALA A 117 -1.62 -18.61 -27.59
C ALA A 117 -1.36 -17.73 -28.82
N ARG A 118 -2.08 -16.60 -28.95
CA ARG A 118 -1.84 -15.64 -30.04
C ARG A 118 -0.46 -14.97 -29.94
N MET A 119 -0.03 -14.63 -28.73
CA MET A 119 1.29 -14.03 -28.51
C MET A 119 2.43 -15.00 -28.83
N LEU A 120 2.25 -16.29 -28.55
CA LEU A 120 3.18 -17.36 -28.94
C LEU A 120 3.26 -17.53 -30.46
N ASP A 121 2.14 -17.34 -31.16
CA ASP A 121 2.08 -17.29 -32.63
C ASP A 121 2.65 -15.98 -33.23
N GLY A 122 3.12 -15.06 -32.38
CA GLY A 122 3.75 -13.80 -32.78
C GLY A 122 2.80 -12.60 -32.90
N ASP A 123 1.49 -12.78 -32.68
CA ASP A 123 0.53 -11.67 -32.68
C ASP A 123 0.60 -10.88 -31.36
N ARG A 124 1.25 -9.73 -31.41
CA ARG A 124 1.41 -8.80 -30.28
C ARG A 124 0.44 -7.61 -30.31
N SER A 125 -0.54 -7.61 -31.23
CA SER A 125 -1.49 -6.50 -31.39
C SER A 125 -2.37 -6.25 -30.16
N GLN A 126 -2.51 -7.25 -29.27
CA GLN A 126 -3.35 -7.19 -28.08
C GLN A 126 -2.55 -7.29 -26.77
N SER A 127 -1.30 -6.81 -26.76
CA SER A 127 -0.42 -6.86 -25.58
C SER A 127 -1.03 -6.21 -24.32
N GLU A 128 -1.78 -5.11 -24.48
CA GLU A 128 -2.50 -4.47 -23.37
C GLU A 128 -3.62 -5.35 -22.79
N LEU A 129 -4.35 -6.05 -23.66
CA LEU A 129 -5.41 -6.96 -23.23
C LEU A 129 -4.83 -8.17 -22.50
N TRP A 130 -3.67 -8.68 -22.97
CA TRP A 130 -2.94 -9.71 -22.27
C TRP A 130 -2.57 -9.30 -20.85
N LYS A 131 -1.98 -8.12 -20.66
CA LYS A 131 -1.66 -7.58 -19.34
C LYS A 131 -2.87 -7.43 -18.42
N ARG A 132 -4.03 -7.07 -18.98
CA ARG A 132 -5.28 -7.02 -18.23
C ARG A 132 -5.73 -8.40 -17.76
N TYR A 133 -5.64 -9.43 -18.61
CA TYR A 133 -6.01 -10.80 -18.24
C TYR A 133 -4.99 -11.46 -17.31
N ASP A 134 -3.71 -11.13 -17.44
CA ASP A 134 -2.65 -11.52 -16.51
C ASP A 134 -2.95 -11.02 -15.09
N LYS A 135 -3.21 -9.70 -14.95
CA LYS A 135 -3.66 -9.10 -13.69
C LYS A 135 -4.93 -9.76 -13.15
N GLU A 136 -5.91 -9.98 -14.01
CA GLU A 136 -7.17 -10.60 -13.60
C GLU A 136 -6.94 -12.03 -13.07
N PHE A 137 -6.12 -12.83 -13.74
CA PHE A 137 -5.81 -14.19 -13.33
C PHE A 137 -5.11 -14.22 -11.96
N HIS A 138 -4.07 -13.41 -11.76
CA HIS A 138 -3.39 -13.28 -10.47
C HIS A 138 -4.35 -12.82 -9.36
N HIS A 139 -5.21 -11.84 -9.64
CA HIS A 139 -6.22 -11.39 -8.69
C HIS A 139 -7.21 -12.50 -8.32
N ARG A 140 -7.69 -13.30 -9.29
CA ARG A 140 -8.62 -14.40 -9.00
C ARG A 140 -7.98 -15.52 -8.18
N LEU A 141 -6.70 -15.82 -8.40
CA LEU A 141 -5.98 -16.81 -7.59
C LEU A 141 -5.99 -16.45 -6.09
N ILE A 142 -6.01 -15.16 -5.76
CA ILE A 142 -5.93 -14.68 -4.37
C ILE A 142 -7.27 -14.14 -3.82
N ALA A 143 -8.34 -14.11 -4.62
CA ALA A 143 -9.58 -13.42 -4.28
C ALA A 143 -10.36 -14.05 -3.11
N ALA A 144 -10.12 -15.33 -2.80
CA ALA A 144 -10.78 -16.04 -1.70
C ALA A 144 -10.08 -15.87 -0.34
N CYS A 145 -9.03 -15.04 -0.23
CA CYS A 145 -8.30 -14.85 1.02
C CYS A 145 -9.16 -14.21 2.14
N ALA A 146 -10.29 -13.61 1.77
CA ALA A 146 -11.26 -12.96 2.66
C ALA A 146 -10.67 -11.79 3.48
N SER A 147 -9.72 -11.05 2.90
CA SER A 147 -9.19 -9.80 3.47
C SER A 147 -9.26 -8.69 2.43
N ALA A 148 -10.13 -7.71 2.64
CA ALA A 148 -10.29 -6.58 1.72
C ALA A 148 -9.05 -5.68 1.73
N GLU A 149 -8.43 -5.48 2.89
CA GLU A 149 -7.20 -4.68 3.01
C GLU A 149 -6.01 -5.33 2.29
N LEU A 150 -5.86 -6.66 2.38
CA LEU A 150 -4.81 -7.39 1.67
C LEU A 150 -4.98 -7.29 0.15
N LEU A 151 -6.21 -7.47 -0.35
CA LEU A 151 -6.52 -7.34 -1.79
C LEU A 151 -6.30 -5.92 -2.28
N ALA A 152 -6.62 -4.90 -1.48
CA ALA A 152 -6.37 -3.50 -1.82
C ALA A 152 -4.86 -3.18 -1.86
N ALA A 153 -4.10 -3.65 -0.88
CA ALA A 153 -2.64 -3.51 -0.84
C ALA A 153 -1.99 -4.20 -2.06
N HIS A 154 -2.40 -5.44 -2.36
CA HIS A 154 -1.96 -6.18 -3.54
C HIS A 154 -2.28 -5.42 -4.83
N ALA A 155 -3.51 -4.96 -5.02
CA ALA A 155 -3.91 -4.26 -6.23
C ALA A 155 -3.07 -2.98 -6.46
N SER A 156 -2.76 -2.23 -5.40
CA SER A 156 -1.89 -1.06 -5.46
C SER A 156 -0.46 -1.41 -5.86
N VAL A 157 0.13 -2.44 -5.25
CA VAL A 157 1.48 -2.94 -5.58
C VAL A 157 1.52 -3.47 -7.01
N PHE A 158 0.52 -4.26 -7.41
CA PHE A 158 0.44 -4.85 -8.74
C PHE A 158 0.33 -3.79 -9.83
N ASP A 159 -0.46 -2.72 -9.64
CA ASP A 159 -0.57 -1.66 -10.64
C ASP A 159 0.74 -0.90 -10.84
N ARG A 160 1.49 -0.66 -9.76
CA ARG A 160 2.84 -0.08 -9.86
C ARG A 160 3.80 -1.04 -10.54
N TYR A 161 3.75 -2.33 -10.21
CA TYR A 161 4.56 -3.38 -10.85
C TYR A 161 4.25 -3.53 -12.35
N LEU A 162 2.96 -3.49 -12.73
CA LEU A 162 2.51 -3.65 -14.11
C LEU A 162 3.07 -2.58 -15.05
N ARG A 163 3.21 -1.35 -14.53
CA ARG A 163 3.83 -0.23 -15.24
C ARG A 163 5.22 -0.57 -15.77
N TYR A 164 6.03 -1.28 -14.98
CA TYR A 164 7.36 -1.73 -15.38
C TYR A 164 7.29 -2.79 -16.48
N GLN A 165 6.34 -3.72 -16.37
CA GLN A 165 6.20 -4.78 -17.36
C GLN A 165 5.70 -4.29 -18.72
N ILE A 166 4.92 -3.21 -18.76
CA ILE A 166 4.45 -2.63 -20.02
C ILE A 166 5.58 -1.86 -20.71
N ILE A 167 6.35 -1.06 -19.96
CA ILE A 167 7.49 -0.32 -20.51
C ILE A 167 8.55 -1.27 -21.07
N ALA A 168 8.81 -2.39 -20.39
CA ALA A 168 9.79 -3.38 -20.82
C ALA A 168 9.24 -4.46 -21.78
N VAL A 169 7.93 -4.39 -22.14
CA VAL A 169 7.22 -5.33 -23.04
C VAL A 169 7.56 -6.80 -22.76
N ILE A 170 7.51 -7.20 -21.49
CA ILE A 170 7.95 -8.53 -21.06
C ILE A 170 6.83 -9.51 -21.35
N PHE A 171 6.99 -10.33 -22.40
CA PHE A 171 6.32 -11.63 -22.53
C PHE A 171 7.42 -12.69 -22.58
N ARG A 172 7.50 -13.52 -21.53
CA ARG A 172 8.55 -14.55 -21.39
C ARG A 172 8.33 -15.78 -22.27
N GLY A 173 7.28 -15.81 -23.09
CA GLY A 173 7.04 -16.92 -24.02
C GLY A 173 6.36 -18.11 -23.35
N THR A 174 6.74 -19.30 -23.81
CA THR A 174 6.11 -20.57 -23.44
C THR A 174 6.17 -20.81 -21.93
N GLU A 175 7.29 -20.45 -21.30
CA GLU A 175 7.54 -20.63 -19.88
C GLU A 175 6.48 -19.93 -19.02
N ALA A 176 6.14 -18.67 -19.33
CA ALA A 176 5.09 -17.95 -18.59
C ALA A 176 3.71 -18.58 -18.77
N ALA A 177 3.37 -18.99 -20.01
CA ALA A 177 2.09 -19.65 -20.28
C ALA A 177 1.98 -21.00 -19.55
N GLU A 178 3.08 -21.74 -19.44
CA GLU A 178 3.14 -23.00 -18.69
C GLU A 178 3.02 -22.79 -17.19
N GLU A 179 3.66 -21.77 -16.62
CA GLU A 179 3.52 -21.41 -15.21
C GLU A 179 2.07 -21.00 -14.90
N HIS A 180 1.40 -20.22 -15.74
CA HIS A 180 -0.02 -19.89 -15.57
C HIS A 180 -0.92 -21.12 -15.61
N ARG A 181 -0.64 -22.07 -16.52
CA ARG A 181 -1.32 -23.37 -16.57
C ARG A 181 -1.13 -24.13 -15.27
N MET A 182 0.11 -24.22 -14.78
CA MET A 182 0.44 -24.90 -13.52
C MET A 182 -0.28 -24.25 -12.32
N LEU A 183 -0.29 -22.92 -12.21
CA LEU A 183 -0.98 -22.21 -11.13
C LEU A 183 -2.48 -22.52 -11.11
N ARG A 184 -3.12 -22.54 -12.28
CA ARG A 184 -4.53 -22.94 -12.41
C ARG A 184 -4.73 -24.40 -11.99
N ASP A 185 -3.86 -25.31 -12.42
CA ASP A 185 -3.94 -26.73 -12.05
C ASP A 185 -3.76 -26.91 -10.53
N CYS A 186 -2.82 -26.19 -9.90
CA CYS A 186 -2.64 -26.19 -8.45
C CYS A 186 -3.86 -25.64 -7.71
N ALA A 187 -4.51 -24.60 -8.22
CA ALA A 187 -5.74 -24.05 -7.63
C ALA A 187 -6.88 -25.09 -7.62
N LEU A 188 -7.05 -25.84 -8.71
CA LEU A 188 -8.04 -26.92 -8.80
C LEU A 188 -7.69 -28.13 -7.92
N ALA A 189 -6.39 -28.42 -7.76
CA ALA A 189 -5.90 -29.49 -6.90
C ALA A 189 -5.78 -29.09 -5.42
N ARG A 190 -5.96 -27.80 -5.10
CA ARG A 190 -5.69 -27.20 -3.78
C ARG A 190 -4.26 -27.42 -3.29
N ASP A 191 -3.29 -27.52 -4.20
CA ASP A 191 -1.87 -27.69 -3.90
C ASP A 191 -1.21 -26.31 -3.69
N ALA A 192 -1.37 -25.76 -2.49
CA ALA A 192 -0.88 -24.43 -2.14
C ALA A 192 0.65 -24.36 -2.17
N ASP A 193 1.35 -25.39 -1.69
CA ASP A 193 2.82 -25.39 -1.61
C ASP A 193 3.43 -25.37 -3.01
N ARG A 194 2.90 -26.16 -3.95
CA ARG A 194 3.35 -26.12 -5.33
C ARG A 194 3.01 -24.79 -5.99
N ALA A 195 1.81 -24.25 -5.77
CA ALA A 195 1.41 -22.97 -6.33
C ALA A 195 2.33 -21.83 -5.88
N ILE A 196 2.72 -21.81 -4.60
CA ILE A 196 3.65 -20.83 -4.04
C ILE A 196 5.02 -20.92 -4.72
N GLN A 197 5.56 -22.12 -4.92
CA GLN A 197 6.83 -22.31 -5.62
C GLN A 197 6.78 -21.80 -7.06
N VAL A 198 5.70 -22.14 -7.79
CA VAL A 198 5.51 -21.69 -9.17
C VAL A 198 5.37 -20.17 -9.22
N LEU A 199 4.59 -19.57 -8.32
CA LEU A 199 4.37 -18.13 -8.27
C LEU A 199 5.67 -17.36 -7.95
N ALA A 200 6.41 -17.78 -6.92
CA ALA A 200 7.68 -17.14 -6.56
C ALA A 200 8.69 -17.22 -7.70
N GLY A 201 8.83 -18.40 -8.33
CA GLY A 201 9.66 -18.58 -9.51
C GLY A 201 9.22 -17.70 -10.70
N HIS A 202 7.91 -17.62 -10.95
CA HIS A 202 7.33 -16.79 -12.01
C HIS A 202 7.67 -15.30 -11.84
N ILE A 203 7.56 -14.78 -10.60
CA ILE A 203 7.88 -13.39 -10.26
C ILE A 203 9.38 -13.14 -10.40
N ALA A 204 10.21 -13.99 -9.79
CA ALA A 204 11.67 -13.87 -9.85
C ALA A 204 12.20 -13.90 -11.29
N ALA A 205 11.75 -14.85 -12.10
CA ALA A 205 12.12 -14.96 -13.51
C ALA A 205 11.69 -13.74 -14.32
N CYS A 206 10.58 -13.08 -13.96
CA CYS A 206 10.20 -11.81 -14.59
C CYS A 206 11.19 -10.69 -14.25
N VAL A 207 11.63 -10.60 -12.99
CA VAL A 207 12.62 -9.60 -12.56
C VAL A 207 13.95 -9.80 -13.27
N GLU A 208 14.46 -11.03 -13.27
CA GLU A 208 15.72 -11.40 -13.93
C GLU A 208 15.68 -11.11 -15.43
N HIS A 209 14.59 -11.50 -16.10
CA HIS A 209 14.42 -11.24 -17.53
C HIS A 209 14.42 -9.74 -17.83
N THR A 210 13.76 -8.93 -17.00
CA THR A 210 13.72 -7.47 -17.18
C THR A 210 15.09 -6.84 -16.97
N ALA A 211 15.79 -7.25 -15.92
CA ALA A 211 17.12 -6.76 -15.59
C ALA A 211 18.11 -7.08 -16.73
N ALA A 212 18.02 -8.29 -17.32
CA ALA A 212 18.86 -8.71 -18.44
C ALA A 212 18.67 -7.86 -19.71
N LEU A 213 17.50 -7.24 -19.89
CA LEU A 213 17.24 -6.34 -21.02
C LEU A 213 17.88 -4.95 -20.83
N GLY A 214 18.30 -4.58 -19.61
CA GLY A 214 18.95 -3.29 -19.33
C GLY A 214 18.05 -2.07 -19.59
N LEU A 215 16.73 -2.25 -19.57
CA LEU A 215 15.74 -1.20 -19.92
C LEU A 215 15.42 -0.24 -18.76
N LEU A 216 15.79 -0.60 -17.53
CA LEU A 216 15.55 0.20 -16.33
C LEU A 216 16.85 0.90 -15.90
N ALA A 217 16.72 2.14 -15.46
CA ALA A 217 17.86 2.91 -14.97
C ALA A 217 18.50 2.23 -13.75
N SER A 218 19.84 2.23 -13.73
CA SER A 218 20.63 1.76 -12.60
C SER A 218 20.64 2.82 -11.48
N ASP A 219 20.86 2.40 -10.23
CA ASP A 219 20.79 3.28 -9.05
C ASP A 219 21.76 4.49 -9.12
N GLY A 220 22.74 4.48 -10.03
CA GLY A 220 23.68 5.58 -10.29
C GLY A 220 23.18 6.68 -11.22
N ASP A 221 22.09 6.47 -11.98
CA ASP A 221 21.49 7.48 -12.86
C ASP A 221 20.60 8.40 -12.03
N SER A 222 21.25 9.25 -11.24
CA SER A 222 20.68 10.17 -10.25
C SER A 222 19.16 10.18 -10.25
N VAL A 223 18.57 9.39 -9.35
CA VAL A 223 17.25 9.72 -8.82
C VAL A 223 17.45 11.12 -8.26
N ALA A 224 17.02 12.16 -9.00
CA ALA A 224 17.13 13.52 -8.54
C ALA A 224 16.62 13.51 -7.10
N GLN A 225 17.48 13.89 -6.14
CA GLN A 225 17.12 13.95 -4.74
C GLN A 225 15.78 14.67 -4.68
N PHE A 226 14.74 13.92 -4.36
CA PHE A 226 13.38 14.43 -4.35
C PHE A 226 13.31 15.39 -3.18
N ASP A 227 13.48 16.67 -3.48
CA ASP A 227 13.28 17.73 -2.52
C ASP A 227 11.85 17.55 -1.98
N PRO A 228 11.67 17.34 -0.66
CA PRO A 228 10.34 17.20 -0.10
C PRO A 228 9.54 18.44 -0.53
N PRO A 229 8.34 18.28 -1.13
CA PRO A 229 7.59 19.41 -1.64
C PRO A 229 7.43 20.44 -0.52
N ARG A 230 7.89 21.68 -0.75
CA ARG A 230 7.62 22.79 0.17
C ARG A 230 6.13 22.84 0.43
N GLU A 231 5.76 22.94 1.71
CA GLU A 231 4.40 22.74 2.19
C GLU A 231 3.40 23.64 1.45
N THR A 232 2.55 23.04 0.61
CA THR A 232 1.45 23.75 -0.05
C THR A 232 0.31 23.96 0.95
N VAL A 233 -0.56 24.94 0.70
CA VAL A 233 -1.79 25.11 1.51
C VAL A 233 -2.59 23.80 1.52
N ALA A 234 -2.70 23.11 0.39
CA ALA A 234 -3.36 21.81 0.30
C ALA A 234 -2.66 20.74 1.16
N ALA A 235 -1.33 20.65 1.17
CA ALA A 235 -0.58 19.71 2.01
C ALA A 235 -0.74 20.00 3.50
N SER A 236 -0.77 21.28 3.89
CA SER A 236 -0.99 21.70 5.27
C SER A 236 -2.42 21.35 5.74
N VAL A 237 -3.42 21.66 4.91
CA VAL A 237 -4.83 21.34 5.18
C VAL A 237 -5.03 19.83 5.22
N TRP A 238 -4.44 19.08 4.28
CA TRP A 238 -4.44 17.62 4.30
C TRP A 238 -3.89 17.08 5.61
N ARG A 239 -2.74 17.57 6.09
CA ARG A 239 -2.14 17.08 7.34
C ARG A 239 -3.04 17.36 8.55
N LYS A 240 -3.71 18.51 8.58
CA LYS A 240 -4.66 18.87 9.64
C LYS A 240 -5.89 17.97 9.61
N VAL A 241 -6.56 17.84 8.45
CA VAL A 241 -7.75 16.99 8.32
C VAL A 241 -7.42 15.53 8.61
N ARG A 242 -6.29 15.02 8.08
CA ARG A 242 -5.78 13.68 8.40
C ARG A 242 -5.53 13.51 9.89
N GLY A 243 -4.85 14.46 10.52
CA GLY A 243 -4.60 14.44 11.97
C GLY A 243 -5.89 14.43 12.79
N ASP A 244 -6.90 15.17 12.38
CA ASP A 244 -8.19 15.22 13.07
C ASP A 244 -9.01 13.92 12.87
N ILE A 245 -8.93 13.26 11.71
CA ILE A 245 -9.49 11.91 11.49
C ILE A 245 -8.78 10.90 12.37
N LEU A 246 -7.45 10.85 12.30
CA LEU A 246 -6.64 9.86 13.02
C LEU A 246 -6.81 10.01 14.53
N SER A 247 -6.86 11.24 15.05
CA SER A 247 -7.06 11.51 16.48
C SER A 247 -8.49 11.30 16.98
N GLY A 248 -9.46 11.11 16.07
CA GLY A 248 -10.88 10.97 16.39
C GLY A 248 -11.62 12.30 16.61
N ALA A 249 -10.97 13.46 16.42
CA ALA A 249 -11.65 14.76 16.40
C ALA A 249 -12.69 14.84 15.27
N LEU A 250 -12.40 14.21 14.12
CA LEU A 250 -13.37 13.83 13.10
C LEU A 250 -13.76 12.36 13.32
N VAL A 251 -14.86 12.15 14.05
CA VAL A 251 -15.33 10.79 14.41
C VAL A 251 -15.71 9.95 13.17
N PRO A 252 -15.56 8.60 13.23
CA PRO A 252 -16.05 7.71 12.19
C PRO A 252 -17.52 7.96 11.85
N GLY A 253 -17.87 7.89 10.57
CA GLY A 253 -19.23 8.17 10.08
C GLY A 253 -19.62 9.63 10.00
N ARG A 254 -18.75 10.55 10.44
CA ARG A 254 -19.05 11.98 10.33
C ARG A 254 -19.09 12.38 8.86
N LYS A 255 -20.24 12.93 8.42
CA LYS A 255 -20.35 13.60 7.12
C LYS A 255 -19.51 14.88 7.08
N LEU A 256 -18.60 14.93 6.12
CA LEU A 256 -17.61 15.99 5.89
C LEU A 256 -18.17 17.02 4.90
N ARG A 257 -19.00 17.94 5.41
CA ARG A 257 -19.62 19.02 4.60
C ARG A 257 -18.59 20.10 4.27
N LEU A 258 -18.33 20.34 2.98
CA LEU A 258 -17.30 21.26 2.49
C LEU A 258 -17.44 22.68 3.06
N GLU A 259 -18.66 23.20 3.20
CA GLU A 259 -18.91 24.54 3.77
C GLU A 259 -18.45 24.63 5.24
N GLY A 260 -18.77 23.63 6.05
CA GLY A 260 -18.33 23.60 7.45
C GLY A 260 -16.82 23.41 7.59
N LEU A 261 -16.21 22.61 6.71
CA LEU A 261 -14.75 22.43 6.69
C LEU A 261 -14.01 23.68 6.19
N ARG A 262 -14.61 24.48 5.30
CA ARG A 262 -14.04 25.77 4.86
C ARG A 262 -13.82 26.68 6.06
N ASP A 263 -14.83 26.79 6.91
CA ASP A 263 -14.78 27.66 8.08
C ASP A 263 -13.85 27.07 9.16
N GLN A 264 -13.82 25.75 9.34
CA GLN A 264 -12.95 25.06 10.30
C GLN A 264 -11.45 25.12 9.92
N TYR A 265 -11.11 24.93 8.64
CA TYR A 265 -9.71 24.79 8.19
C TYR A 265 -9.17 26.00 7.41
N GLY A 266 -10.01 27.01 7.13
CA GLY A 266 -9.62 28.23 6.43
C GLY A 266 -9.16 27.98 4.98
N ALA A 267 -9.68 26.93 4.34
CA ALA A 267 -9.27 26.48 3.01
C ALA A 267 -10.41 26.62 2.00
N SER A 268 -10.09 26.90 0.73
CA SER A 268 -11.13 26.98 -0.32
C SER A 268 -11.82 25.63 -0.52
N VAL A 269 -13.06 25.67 -1.05
CA VAL A 269 -13.83 24.45 -1.36
C VAL A 269 -13.09 23.54 -2.35
N SER A 270 -12.37 24.12 -3.31
CA SER A 270 -11.54 23.36 -4.26
C SER A 270 -10.39 22.63 -3.57
N THR A 271 -9.67 23.32 -2.66
CA THR A 271 -8.60 22.70 -1.87
C THR A 271 -9.15 21.62 -0.94
N LEU A 272 -10.31 21.82 -0.33
CA LEU A 272 -10.93 20.79 0.52
C LEU A 272 -11.36 19.56 -0.28
N ARG A 273 -11.92 19.72 -1.48
CA ARG A 273 -12.21 18.59 -2.37
C ARG A 273 -10.95 17.82 -2.72
N GLU A 274 -9.87 18.51 -3.09
CA GLU A 274 -8.58 17.89 -3.38
C GLU A 274 -8.08 17.07 -2.19
N VAL A 275 -8.11 17.65 -0.99
CA VAL A 275 -7.69 17.00 0.26
C VAL A 275 -8.55 15.77 0.58
N LEU A 276 -9.87 15.88 0.49
CA LEU A 276 -10.79 14.80 0.85
C LEU A 276 -10.76 13.65 -0.17
N ASN A 277 -10.57 13.94 -1.46
CA ASN A 277 -10.37 12.91 -2.47
C ASN A 277 -9.06 12.15 -2.27
N ARG A 278 -7.98 12.85 -1.91
CA ARG A 278 -6.73 12.20 -1.54
C ARG A 278 -6.92 11.30 -0.31
N LEU A 279 -7.61 11.78 0.72
CA LEU A 279 -7.94 10.98 1.91
C LEU A 279 -8.85 9.79 1.59
N ALA A 280 -9.67 9.88 0.53
CA ALA A 280 -10.47 8.78 0.06
C ALA A 280 -9.61 7.69 -0.61
N THR A 281 -8.60 8.07 -1.38
CA THR A 281 -7.59 7.13 -1.91
C THR A 281 -6.78 6.47 -0.78
N GLU A 282 -6.51 7.20 0.31
CA GLU A 282 -5.86 6.67 1.52
C GLU A 282 -6.80 5.77 2.36
N GLY A 283 -8.09 5.67 2.01
CA GLY A 283 -9.08 4.86 2.74
C GLY A 283 -9.47 5.42 4.10
N LEU A 284 -9.28 6.72 4.33
CA LEU A 284 -9.69 7.43 5.55
C LEU A 284 -11.06 8.12 5.39
N VAL A 285 -11.45 8.38 4.14
CA VAL A 285 -12.72 9.03 3.77
C VAL A 285 -13.45 8.21 2.71
N LEU A 286 -14.76 8.11 2.80
CA LEU A 286 -15.63 7.62 1.74
C LEU A 286 -16.04 8.80 0.85
N ALA A 287 -15.87 8.67 -0.45
CA ALA A 287 -16.40 9.61 -1.44
C ALA A 287 -17.71 9.02 -2.02
N GLU A 288 -18.87 9.57 -1.64
CA GLU A 288 -20.17 9.11 -2.14
C GLU A 288 -20.57 9.83 -3.45
N GLY A 289 -19.66 9.89 -4.42
CA GLY A 289 -19.85 10.72 -5.62
C GLY A 289 -20.38 12.11 -5.29
N GLN A 290 -21.53 12.49 -5.87
CA GLN A 290 -22.09 13.85 -5.73
C GLN A 290 -22.66 14.13 -4.32
N ARG A 291 -22.74 13.13 -3.43
CA ARG A 291 -23.36 13.25 -2.09
C ARG A 291 -22.41 13.75 -1.02
N GLY A 292 -21.12 13.87 -1.33
CA GLY A 292 -20.10 14.44 -0.45
C GLY A 292 -19.15 13.38 0.12
N PHE A 293 -18.54 13.71 1.26
CA PHE A 293 -17.51 12.91 1.89
C PHE A 293 -17.95 12.48 3.29
N GLU A 294 -17.49 11.31 3.74
CA GLU A 294 -17.76 10.79 5.08
C GLU A 294 -16.49 10.14 5.66
N VAL A 295 -16.22 10.29 6.95
CA VAL A 295 -15.12 9.57 7.60
C VAL A 295 -15.43 8.06 7.60
N VAL A 296 -14.50 7.23 7.14
CA VAL A 296 -14.70 5.77 7.08
C VAL A 296 -15.03 5.22 8.47
N GLN A 297 -16.00 4.30 8.53
CA GLN A 297 -16.41 3.61 9.75
C GLN A 297 -15.29 2.72 10.31
N VAL A 298 -15.41 2.32 11.57
CA VAL A 298 -14.57 1.30 12.21
C VAL A 298 -15.33 -0.01 12.27
N SER A 299 -14.65 -1.16 12.11
CA SER A 299 -15.25 -2.47 12.36
C SER A 299 -14.25 -3.46 12.95
N PRO A 300 -14.72 -4.46 13.74
CA PRO A 300 -13.88 -5.52 14.27
C PRO A 300 -13.15 -6.32 13.17
N GLU A 301 -13.83 -6.56 12.06
CA GLU A 301 -13.28 -7.30 10.91
C GLU A 301 -12.13 -6.54 10.28
N ASN A 302 -12.30 -5.24 10.02
CA ASN A 302 -11.25 -4.42 9.42
C ASN A 302 -10.06 -4.22 10.37
N LEU A 303 -10.28 -4.13 11.68
CA LEU A 303 -9.18 -4.11 12.66
C LEU A 303 -8.33 -5.39 12.57
N ARG A 304 -8.97 -6.57 12.48
CA ARG A 304 -8.26 -7.85 12.32
C ARG A 304 -7.49 -7.90 11.01
N GLU A 305 -8.12 -7.54 9.89
CA GLU A 305 -7.45 -7.49 8.58
C GLU A 305 -6.22 -6.57 8.58
N LEU A 306 -6.33 -5.39 9.21
CA LEU A 306 -5.19 -4.46 9.33
C LEU A 306 -4.09 -5.03 10.22
N ALA A 307 -4.42 -5.70 11.32
CA ALA A 307 -3.43 -6.32 12.20
C ALA A 307 -2.68 -7.47 11.51
N GLU A 308 -3.40 -8.32 10.77
CA GLU A 308 -2.81 -9.39 9.95
C GLU A 308 -1.88 -8.82 8.87
N LEU A 309 -2.34 -7.78 8.17
CA LEU A 309 -1.53 -7.13 7.14
C LEU A 309 -0.29 -6.43 7.73
N ARG A 310 -0.42 -5.80 8.92
CA ARG A 310 0.73 -5.26 9.67
C ARG A 310 1.73 -6.35 10.00
N LEU A 311 1.28 -7.47 10.57
CA LEU A 311 2.15 -8.59 10.92
C LEU A 311 2.91 -9.10 9.71
N LEU A 312 2.24 -9.26 8.56
CA LEU A 312 2.85 -9.72 7.32
C LEU A 312 3.96 -8.78 6.84
N VAL A 313 3.69 -7.47 6.74
CA VAL A 313 4.68 -6.51 6.20
C VAL A 313 5.77 -6.15 7.21
N GLU A 314 5.43 -5.97 8.49
CA GLU A 314 6.41 -5.67 9.54
C GLU A 314 7.30 -6.89 9.80
N GLY A 315 6.77 -8.11 9.75
CA GLY A 315 7.56 -9.33 9.91
C GLY A 315 8.67 -9.45 8.86
N GLN A 316 8.37 -9.17 7.60
CA GLN A 316 9.39 -9.14 6.54
C GLN A 316 10.39 -7.99 6.77
N ALA A 317 9.90 -6.79 7.07
CA ALA A 317 10.74 -5.62 7.24
C ALA A 317 11.65 -5.67 8.46
N LEU A 318 11.24 -6.34 9.54
CA LEU A 318 12.07 -6.66 10.70
C LEU A 318 13.25 -7.53 10.29
N ALA A 319 12.98 -8.64 9.60
CA ALA A 319 14.04 -9.55 9.15
C ALA A 319 15.05 -8.84 8.24
N ASP A 320 14.58 -7.99 7.33
CA ASP A 320 15.45 -7.23 6.44
C ASP A 320 16.24 -6.14 7.19
N SER A 321 15.60 -5.43 8.13
CA SER A 321 16.27 -4.43 8.96
C SER A 321 17.32 -5.03 9.86
N PHE A 322 17.07 -6.21 10.42
CA PHE A 322 18.04 -6.87 11.28
C PHE A 322 19.24 -7.36 10.47
N ARG A 323 19.03 -7.77 9.21
CA ARG A 323 20.12 -8.16 8.30
C ARG A 323 20.96 -6.98 7.82
N ARG A 324 20.32 -5.84 7.54
CA ARG A 324 20.96 -4.66 6.89
C ARG A 324 21.36 -3.54 7.85
N GLY A 325 20.73 -3.48 9.02
CA GLY A 325 20.84 -2.36 9.95
C GLY A 325 22.25 -2.24 10.52
N ASP A 326 22.77 -1.03 10.52
CA ASP A 326 24.06 -0.65 11.09
C ASP A 326 23.92 -0.16 12.55
N VAL A 327 25.00 0.38 13.10
CA VAL A 327 24.99 0.93 14.47
C VAL A 327 24.10 2.17 14.59
N ASP A 328 23.94 2.94 13.52
CA ASP A 328 23.08 4.12 13.51
C ASP A 328 21.60 3.71 13.53
N TRP A 329 21.24 2.60 12.87
CA TRP A 329 19.93 1.98 13.01
C TRP A 329 19.68 1.50 14.44
N GLU A 330 20.61 0.78 15.07
CA GLU A 330 20.46 0.36 16.47
C GLU A 330 20.26 1.56 17.40
N ALA A 331 21.04 2.62 17.21
CA ALA A 331 20.89 3.86 17.98
C ALA A 331 19.50 4.49 17.80
N ARG A 332 18.93 4.48 16.58
CA ARG A 332 17.55 4.95 16.34
C ARG A 332 16.52 4.09 17.08
N VAL A 333 16.67 2.76 17.05
CA VAL A 333 15.77 1.84 17.76
C VAL A 333 15.81 2.07 19.27
N VAL A 334 17.02 2.14 19.85
CA VAL A 334 17.20 2.40 21.29
C VAL A 334 16.62 3.75 21.69
N ALA A 335 16.85 4.80 20.89
CA ALA A 335 16.33 6.13 21.16
C ALA A 335 14.79 6.19 21.09
N ALA A 336 14.18 5.49 20.12
CA ALA A 336 12.73 5.40 20.00
C ALA A 336 12.12 4.63 21.18
N TYR A 337 12.70 3.48 21.55
CA TYR A 337 12.29 2.71 22.72
C TYR A 337 12.39 3.53 24.01
N HIS A 338 13.47 4.28 24.20
CA HIS A 338 13.64 5.09 25.42
C HIS A 338 12.50 6.10 25.61
N LYS A 339 12.05 6.75 24.53
CA LYS A 339 10.91 7.68 24.57
C LYS A 339 9.60 6.95 24.91
N LEU A 340 9.38 5.79 24.31
CA LEU A 340 8.21 4.95 24.55
C LEU A 340 8.16 4.48 26.01
N ALA A 341 9.23 3.83 26.49
CA ALA A 341 9.32 3.31 27.86
C ALA A 341 9.15 4.42 28.93
N ALA A 342 9.63 5.63 28.66
CA ALA A 342 9.43 6.77 29.56
C ALA A 342 7.95 7.18 29.66
N MET A 343 7.17 7.07 28.58
CA MET A 343 5.73 7.32 28.61
C MET A 343 4.97 6.17 29.27
N GLU A 344 5.32 4.92 28.96
CA GLU A 344 4.69 3.74 29.55
C GLU A 344 4.82 3.74 31.07
N LYS A 345 6.00 4.09 31.60
CA LYS A 345 6.22 4.23 33.04
C LYS A 345 5.27 5.26 33.69
N ARG A 346 4.97 6.37 33.00
CA ARG A 346 4.01 7.38 33.49
C ARG A 346 2.58 6.84 33.44
N MET A 347 2.23 6.13 32.38
CA MET A 347 0.91 5.52 32.22
C MET A 347 0.64 4.43 33.27
N ASP A 348 1.64 3.62 33.62
CA ASP A 348 1.58 2.64 34.71
C ASP A 348 1.37 3.30 36.08
N GLN A 349 1.85 4.54 36.26
CA GLN A 349 1.62 5.35 37.45
C GLN A 349 0.26 6.07 37.43
N GLY A 350 -0.57 5.84 36.41
CA GLY A 350 -1.91 6.41 36.26
C GLY A 350 -1.96 7.75 35.53
N ASP A 351 -0.82 8.33 35.13
CA ASP A 351 -0.81 9.57 34.34
C ASP A 351 -1.11 9.28 32.86
N ARG A 352 -2.35 9.55 32.45
CA ARG A 352 -2.84 9.40 31.08
C ARG A 352 -2.99 10.74 30.34
N SER A 353 -2.49 11.84 30.91
CA SER A 353 -2.63 13.18 30.34
C SER A 353 -2.01 13.32 28.94
N GLN A 354 -1.03 12.47 28.60
CA GLN A 354 -0.30 12.48 27.34
C GLN A 354 -0.47 11.18 26.53
N ALA A 355 -1.63 10.53 26.62
CA ALA A 355 -1.91 9.28 25.89
C ALA A 355 -1.69 9.38 24.37
N GLY A 356 -1.93 10.55 23.76
CA GLY A 356 -1.63 10.78 22.34
C GLY A 356 -0.14 10.80 22.02
N LEU A 357 0.71 11.28 22.94
CA LEU A 357 2.17 11.25 22.79
C LEU A 357 2.71 9.83 22.95
N TRP A 358 2.14 9.03 23.87
CA TRP A 358 2.47 7.61 23.98
C TRP A 358 2.23 6.87 22.66
N LYS A 359 1.05 7.02 22.04
CA LYS A 359 0.73 6.39 20.73
C LYS A 359 1.68 6.82 19.62
N ARG A 360 2.14 8.08 19.65
CA ARG A 360 3.16 8.55 18.72
C ARG A 360 4.51 7.86 18.95
N HIS A 361 4.94 7.67 20.20
CA HIS A 361 6.20 6.99 20.49
C HIS A 361 6.13 5.48 20.26
N ASP A 362 4.95 4.87 20.47
CA ASP A 362 4.62 3.49 20.07
C ASP A 362 4.88 3.31 18.56
N TRP A 363 4.29 4.19 17.75
CA TRP A 363 4.56 4.26 16.31
C TRP A 363 6.04 4.44 15.98
N GLU A 364 6.69 5.46 16.56
CA GLU A 364 8.09 5.77 16.26
C GLU A 364 9.01 4.58 16.58
N PHE A 365 8.69 3.78 17.59
CA PHE A 365 9.42 2.55 17.92
C PHE A 365 9.23 1.46 16.87
N HIS A 366 8.00 1.13 16.49
CA HIS A 366 7.72 0.17 15.41
C HIS A 366 8.37 0.58 14.08
N GLN A 367 8.28 1.87 13.75
CA GLN A 367 8.92 2.41 12.55
C GLN A 367 10.46 2.31 12.61
N ALA A 368 11.07 2.58 13.77
CA ALA A 368 12.51 2.48 13.94
C ALA A 368 13.01 1.04 13.73
N LEU A 369 12.29 0.06 14.30
CA LEU A 369 12.61 -1.38 14.17
C LEU A 369 12.73 -1.81 12.70
N ILE A 370 11.87 -1.29 11.82
CA ILE A 370 11.83 -1.65 10.41
C ILE A 370 12.56 -0.67 9.47
N SER A 371 13.17 0.39 10.01
CA SER A 371 13.69 1.51 9.21
C SER A 371 14.92 1.17 8.35
N ALA A 372 15.54 0.01 8.55
CA ALA A 372 16.69 -0.46 7.78
C ALA A 372 16.32 -1.56 6.77
N CYS A 373 15.03 -1.79 6.48
CA CYS A 373 14.59 -2.87 5.59
C CYS A 373 15.11 -2.71 4.15
N GLY A 374 15.48 -1.48 3.77
CA GLY A 374 16.05 -1.18 2.47
C GLY A 374 15.02 -1.08 1.35
N SER A 375 13.71 -1.01 1.68
CA SER A 375 12.64 -0.81 0.71
C SER A 375 11.75 0.38 1.03
N ASP A 376 11.85 1.44 0.23
CA ASP A 376 10.98 2.61 0.32
C ASP A 376 9.53 2.30 -0.04
N VAL A 377 9.31 1.26 -0.85
CA VAL A 377 8.00 0.77 -1.24
C VAL A 377 7.32 0.13 -0.02
N LEU A 378 8.03 -0.72 0.71
CA LEU A 378 7.52 -1.39 1.92
C LEU A 378 7.22 -0.35 2.99
N MET A 379 8.18 0.53 3.29
CA MET A 379 8.01 1.58 4.31
C MET A 379 6.78 2.46 4.04
N HIS A 380 6.48 2.71 2.76
CA HIS A 380 5.30 3.47 2.38
C HIS A 380 4.00 2.69 2.60
N LEU A 381 3.96 1.44 2.14
CA LEU A 381 2.81 0.56 2.34
C LEU A 381 2.50 0.41 3.83
N HIS A 382 3.54 0.15 4.64
CA HIS A 382 3.43 0.07 6.10
C HIS A 382 2.85 1.34 6.72
N GLY A 383 3.35 2.53 6.33
CA GLY A 383 2.82 3.80 6.82
C GLY A 383 1.32 3.98 6.55
N GLY A 384 0.85 3.60 5.35
CA GLY A 384 -0.58 3.66 5.01
C GLY A 384 -1.45 2.68 5.81
N ILE A 385 -0.96 1.44 6.01
CA ILE A 385 -1.63 0.44 6.85
C ILE A 385 -1.69 0.94 8.30
N PHE A 386 -0.59 1.49 8.79
CA PHE A 386 -0.49 2.00 10.15
C PHE A 386 -1.45 3.16 10.40
N ASP A 387 -1.59 4.10 9.47
CA ASP A 387 -2.56 5.19 9.61
C ASP A 387 -3.99 4.67 9.82
N LYS A 388 -4.40 3.69 9.00
CA LYS A 388 -5.71 3.04 9.15
C LYS A 388 -5.85 2.36 10.51
N TYR A 389 -4.77 1.72 10.99
CA TYR A 389 -4.72 1.07 12.31
C TYR A 389 -4.74 2.07 13.48
N LEU A 390 -4.03 3.19 13.38
CA LEU A 390 -3.92 4.23 14.40
C LEU A 390 -5.28 4.84 14.74
N ARG A 391 -6.18 4.95 13.76
CA ARG A 391 -7.58 5.35 13.99
C ARG A 391 -8.26 4.44 15.02
N TYR A 392 -8.06 3.12 14.93
CA TYR A 392 -8.54 2.18 15.94
C TYR A 392 -7.81 2.35 17.26
N GLN A 393 -6.51 2.66 17.24
CA GLN A 393 -5.79 2.96 18.46
C GLN A 393 -6.37 4.18 19.18
N MET A 394 -6.75 5.21 18.44
CA MET A 394 -7.32 6.43 19.01
C MET A 394 -8.70 6.23 19.65
N ILE A 395 -9.49 5.30 19.14
CA ILE A 395 -10.87 5.05 19.60
C ILE A 395 -10.94 3.96 20.67
N ALA A 396 -10.14 2.89 20.54
CA ALA A 396 -10.36 1.66 21.31
C ALA A 396 -9.09 1.01 21.89
N LEU A 397 -7.92 1.14 21.25
CA LEU A 397 -6.69 0.59 21.83
C LEU A 397 -6.16 1.51 22.93
N SER A 398 -6.55 1.19 24.16
CA SER A 398 -5.93 1.75 25.36
C SER A 398 -4.67 0.99 25.73
N PHE A 399 -3.79 1.65 26.48
CA PHE A 399 -2.56 1.05 26.99
C PHE A 399 -2.87 -0.22 27.81
N ARG A 400 -2.28 -1.34 27.39
CA ARG A 400 -2.43 -2.69 27.99
C ARG A 400 -1.60 -2.89 29.28
N GLY A 401 -1.01 -1.82 29.82
CA GLY A 401 -0.21 -1.88 31.04
C GLY A 401 1.15 -2.55 30.82
N SER A 402 1.66 -3.15 31.89
CA SER A 402 2.98 -3.78 31.94
C SER A 402 3.21 -4.88 30.91
N ILE A 403 2.15 -5.51 30.38
CA ILE A 403 2.27 -6.51 29.32
C ILE A 403 2.80 -5.88 28.03
N ALA A 404 2.23 -4.76 27.58
CA ALA A 404 2.70 -4.06 26.38
C ALA A 404 4.13 -3.53 26.57
N ALA A 405 4.44 -2.97 27.74
CA ALA A 405 5.79 -2.49 28.05
C ALA A 405 6.83 -3.63 28.04
N ALA A 406 6.45 -4.83 28.50
CA ALA A 406 7.30 -6.02 28.44
C ALA A 406 7.49 -6.52 27.01
N GLU A 407 6.43 -6.54 26.19
CA GLU A 407 6.48 -6.88 24.76
C GLU A 407 7.41 -5.92 24.00
N HIS A 408 7.29 -4.60 24.20
CA HIS A 408 8.18 -3.60 23.57
C HIS A 408 9.63 -3.78 23.98
N ARG A 409 9.88 -4.08 25.26
CA ARG A 409 11.23 -4.38 25.73
C ARG A 409 11.79 -5.64 25.06
N ALA A 410 11.00 -6.70 24.97
CA ALA A 410 11.42 -7.94 24.31
C ALA A 410 11.70 -7.72 22.82
N LEU A 411 10.92 -6.88 22.12
CA LEU A 411 11.19 -6.47 20.75
C LEU A 411 12.53 -5.73 20.62
N LEU A 412 12.83 -4.81 21.53
CA LEU A 412 14.15 -4.15 21.55
C LEU A 412 15.26 -5.19 21.72
N GLU A 413 15.15 -6.07 22.71
CA GLU A 413 16.18 -7.08 23.01
C GLU A 413 16.40 -8.02 21.81
N ALA A 414 15.33 -8.50 21.17
CA ALA A 414 15.41 -9.30 19.95
C ALA A 414 16.04 -8.53 18.78
N SER A 415 15.72 -7.24 18.64
CA SER A 415 16.31 -6.39 17.59
C SER A 415 17.81 -6.19 17.76
N LEU A 416 18.30 -6.02 18.99
CA LEU A 416 19.73 -5.88 19.27
C LEU A 416 20.46 -7.23 19.13
N ALA A 417 19.78 -8.33 19.43
CA ALA A 417 20.29 -9.69 19.19
C ALA A 417 20.20 -10.13 17.71
N ARG A 418 19.57 -9.34 16.84
CA ARG A 418 19.27 -9.68 15.44
C ARG A 418 18.44 -10.97 15.28
N ASP A 419 17.64 -11.31 16.27
CA ASP A 419 16.77 -12.50 16.27
C ASP A 419 15.42 -12.15 15.63
N ALA A 420 15.37 -12.31 14.30
CA ALA A 420 14.18 -11.98 13.52
C ALA A 420 12.99 -12.89 13.83
N ASP A 421 13.23 -14.16 14.16
CA ASP A 421 12.14 -15.11 14.43
C ASP A 421 11.51 -14.84 15.80
N ALA A 422 12.33 -14.56 16.82
CA ALA A 422 11.82 -14.11 18.12
C ALA A 422 11.05 -12.78 17.99
N ALA A 423 11.59 -11.80 17.27
CA ALA A 423 10.93 -10.53 17.07
C ALA A 423 9.57 -10.67 16.36
N LYS A 424 9.45 -11.53 15.35
CA LYS A 424 8.18 -11.83 14.68
C LYS A 424 7.16 -12.45 15.62
N ALA A 425 7.55 -13.43 16.43
CA ALA A 425 6.65 -14.07 17.40
C ALA A 425 6.17 -13.10 18.48
N ILE A 426 7.06 -12.21 18.95
CA ILE A 426 6.70 -11.16 19.91
C ILE A 426 5.75 -10.15 19.26
N LEU A 427 6.02 -9.73 18.02
CA LEU A 427 5.18 -8.80 17.27
C LEU A 427 3.77 -9.39 17.05
N GLU A 428 3.67 -10.67 16.68
CA GLU A 428 2.39 -11.36 16.52
C GLU A 428 1.59 -11.33 17.82
N THR A 429 2.23 -11.72 18.94
CA THR A 429 1.62 -11.68 20.27
C THR A 429 1.14 -10.26 20.63
N HIS A 430 1.98 -9.26 20.36
CA HIS A 430 1.68 -7.85 20.63
C HIS A 430 0.47 -7.35 19.84
N LEU A 431 0.44 -7.61 18.53
CA LEU A 431 -0.64 -7.17 17.65
C LEU A 431 -1.96 -7.89 17.95
N ILE A 432 -1.94 -9.22 18.13
CA ILE A 432 -3.14 -10.00 18.47
C ILE A 432 -3.70 -9.57 19.82
N GLY A 433 -2.85 -9.49 20.85
CA GLY A 433 -3.29 -9.04 22.18
C GLY A 433 -3.80 -7.60 22.17
N GLY A 434 -3.27 -6.75 21.29
CA GLY A 434 -3.81 -5.41 21.01
C GLY A 434 -5.25 -5.50 20.48
N VAL A 435 -5.47 -6.25 19.40
CA VAL A 435 -6.78 -6.44 18.80
C VAL A 435 -7.79 -6.99 19.82
N GLU A 436 -7.45 -8.07 20.52
CA GLU A 436 -8.32 -8.68 21.52
C GLU A 436 -8.71 -7.69 22.63
N HIS A 437 -7.75 -6.91 23.11
CA HIS A 437 -8.01 -5.86 24.11
C HIS A 437 -8.97 -4.77 23.59
N ALA A 438 -8.82 -4.35 22.32
CA ALA A 438 -9.72 -3.37 21.70
C ALA A 438 -11.15 -3.91 21.55
N LEU A 439 -11.29 -5.18 21.18
CA LEU A 439 -12.60 -5.81 21.02
C LEU A 439 -13.28 -6.04 22.36
N ALA A 440 -12.52 -6.41 23.39
CA ALA A 440 -13.03 -6.58 24.75
C ALA A 440 -13.53 -5.27 25.38
N SER A 441 -13.08 -4.10 24.91
CA SER A 441 -13.54 -2.81 25.42
C SER A 441 -14.93 -2.41 24.93
N GLY A 442 -15.48 -3.12 23.94
CA GLY A 442 -16.79 -2.82 23.33
C GLY A 442 -16.87 -1.47 22.62
N SER A 443 -15.71 -0.89 22.27
CA SER A 443 -15.61 0.44 21.64
C SER A 443 -15.58 0.39 20.11
N ILE A 444 -15.55 -0.82 19.53
CA ILE A 444 -15.56 -1.11 18.08
C ILE A 444 -16.67 -2.12 17.79
#